data_AF-A0A1C5RMP3-F1
#
_entry.id   AF-A0A1C5RMP3-F1
#
_cell.length_a   1.000
_cell.length_b   1.000
_cell.length_c   1.000
_cell.angle_alpha   90.00
_cell.angle_beta   90.00
_cell.angle_gamma   90.00
#
_symmetry.space_group_name_H-M   'P 1'
#
loop_
_entity.id
_entity.type
_entity.pdbx_description
1 polymer ?
#
loop_
_entity_poly.entity_id
_entity_poly.type
_entity_poly.pdbx_seq_one_letter_code
_entity_poly.pdbx_strand_id
1 'polypeptide(L)'
;MIYNIIEYTVTNLVDSIYDEIRVNHLSYMDVNESIRNLWRKTILKAASDPNANFSTFLKKNEEIISKILNRNAMNMSAKNTLPGGNLDGSAIKETFESHGIQVKTCSRNYRPDILTEIKENRNNLAHGSVSFVEAMREDSIDDIEANEIVVVGFLEELIETVSTYIEERRYKCCE
;
A
#
# COMPACT_ATOMS: atom_id res chain seq x y z
N MET A 1 2.92 -8.98 -17.28
CA MET A 1 1.67 -8.21 -17.25
C MET A 1 1.90 -6.96 -16.41
N ILE A 2 1.50 -5.79 -16.92
CA ILE A 2 1.71 -4.48 -16.29
C ILE A 2 1.23 -4.46 -14.83
N TYR A 3 0.10 -5.13 -14.56
CA TYR A 3 -0.43 -5.27 -13.20
C TYR A 3 0.58 -5.80 -12.17
N ASN A 4 1.37 -6.80 -12.54
CA ASN A 4 2.33 -7.40 -11.60
C ASN A 4 3.46 -6.42 -11.25
N ILE A 5 3.82 -5.53 -12.17
CA ILE A 5 4.81 -4.48 -11.94
C ILE A 5 4.24 -3.45 -10.95
N ILE A 6 2.97 -3.07 -11.11
CA ILE A 6 2.26 -2.19 -10.18
C ILE A 6 2.26 -2.82 -8.78
N GLU A 7 1.79 -4.06 -8.66
CA GLU A 7 1.67 -4.76 -7.38
C GLU A 7 3.03 -4.92 -6.69
N TYR A 8 4.05 -5.35 -7.43
CA TYR A 8 5.40 -5.51 -6.91
C TYR A 8 6.00 -4.17 -6.44
N THR A 9 5.88 -3.13 -7.26
CA THR A 9 6.46 -1.81 -6.95
C THR A 9 5.77 -1.20 -5.74
N VAL A 10 4.44 -1.14 -5.71
CA VAL A 10 3.68 -0.59 -4.58
C VAL A 10 3.95 -1.35 -3.29
N THR A 11 4.02 -2.69 -3.35
CA THR A 11 4.34 -3.53 -2.18
C THR A 11 5.72 -3.19 -1.62
N ASN A 12 6.74 -3.13 -2.48
CA ASN A 12 8.11 -2.84 -2.05
C ASN A 12 8.28 -1.40 -1.55
N LEU A 13 7.54 -0.43 -2.10
CA LEU A 13 7.56 0.95 -1.60
C LEU A 13 7.01 1.04 -0.18
N VAL A 14 5.90 0.35 0.11
CA VAL A 14 5.35 0.29 1.46
C VAL A 14 6.29 -0.47 2.41
N ASP A 15 6.84 -1.62 1.98
CA ASP A 15 7.78 -2.38 2.80
C ASP A 15 9.06 -1.60 3.09
N SER A 16 9.56 -0.80 2.15
CA SER A 16 10.72 0.09 2.36
C SER A 16 10.52 1.05 3.54
N ILE A 17 9.31 1.60 3.71
CA ILE A 17 8.97 2.46 4.85
C ILE A 17 9.05 1.67 6.16
N TYR A 18 8.54 0.44 6.17
CA TYR A 18 8.53 -0.40 7.37
C TYR A 18 9.91 -0.99 7.70
N ASP A 19 10.73 -1.24 6.70
CA ASP A 19 12.11 -1.68 6.89
C ASP A 19 12.94 -0.57 7.53
N GLU A 20 12.76 0.70 7.14
CA GLU A 20 13.38 1.83 7.83
C GLU A 20 12.97 1.92 9.30
N ILE A 21 11.68 1.75 9.61
CA ILE A 21 11.18 1.71 10.99
C ILE A 21 11.82 0.57 11.79
N ARG A 22 11.98 -0.60 11.15
CA ARG A 22 12.54 -1.81 11.78
C ARG A 22 14.04 -1.70 12.01
N VAL A 23 14.80 -1.25 11.01
CA VAL A 23 16.26 -1.07 11.04
C VAL A 23 16.65 -0.01 12.09
N ASN A 24 15.87 1.06 12.20
CA ASN A 24 16.09 2.09 13.23
C ASN A 24 15.49 1.72 14.60
N HIS A 25 14.91 0.53 14.77
CA HIS A 25 14.28 0.06 16.01
C HIS A 25 13.24 1.02 16.61
N LEU A 26 12.44 1.67 15.76
CA LEU A 26 11.50 2.70 16.19
C LEU A 26 10.30 2.10 16.91
N SER A 27 10.00 2.66 18.08
CA SER A 27 8.81 2.34 18.87
C SER A 27 7.63 3.22 18.44
N TYR A 28 6.46 2.96 19.05
CA TYR A 28 5.26 3.76 18.86
C TYR A 28 5.48 5.26 19.13
N MET A 29 6.36 5.60 20.08
CA MET A 29 6.64 6.99 20.45
C MET A 29 7.49 7.72 19.40
N ASP A 30 8.28 6.98 18.62
CA ASP A 30 9.30 7.56 17.72
C ASP A 30 8.76 7.88 16.32
N VAL A 31 7.53 7.46 16.00
CA VAL A 31 6.89 7.64 14.69
C VAL A 31 5.79 8.69 14.69
N ASN A 32 5.46 9.19 13.50
CA ASN A 32 4.38 10.16 13.30
C ASN A 32 2.98 9.56 13.55
N GLU A 33 1.96 10.43 13.58
CA GLU A 33 0.58 10.02 13.85
C GLU A 33 0.01 9.06 12.79
N SER A 34 0.31 9.27 11.51
CA SER A 34 -0.16 8.42 10.41
C SER A 34 0.27 6.97 10.59
N ILE A 35 1.56 6.75 10.88
CA ILE A 35 2.11 5.41 11.14
C ILE A 35 1.53 4.82 12.43
N ARG A 36 1.38 5.62 13.51
CA ARG A 36 0.73 5.16 14.75
C ARG A 36 -0.69 4.66 14.48
N ASN A 37 -1.46 5.41 13.70
CA ASN A 37 -2.84 5.09 13.35
C ASN A 37 -2.91 3.78 12.55
N LEU A 38 -2.02 3.60 11.57
CA LEU A 38 -1.90 2.37 10.79
C LEU A 38 -1.55 1.16 11.66
N TRP A 39 -0.53 1.29 12.51
CA TRP A 39 -0.09 0.21 13.39
C TRP A 39 -1.21 -0.28 14.32
N ARG A 40 -1.96 0.65 14.94
CA ARG A 40 -3.12 0.28 15.78
C ARG A 40 -4.20 -0.42 14.98
N LYS A 41 -4.54 0.08 13.78
CA LYS A 41 -5.51 -0.56 12.88
C LYS A 41 -5.09 -1.98 12.52
N THR A 42 -3.80 -2.20 12.22
CA THR A 42 -3.28 -3.54 11.91
C THR A 42 -3.44 -4.53 13.07
N ILE A 43 -3.15 -4.12 14.31
CA ILE A 43 -3.30 -4.99 15.47
C ILE A 43 -4.78 -5.28 15.76
N LEU A 44 -5.63 -4.25 15.64
CA LEU A 44 -7.07 -4.37 15.90
C LEU A 44 -7.85 -5.03 14.76
N LYS A 45 -7.25 -5.28 13.59
CA LYS A 45 -7.91 -5.96 12.47
C LYS A 45 -8.55 -7.30 12.88
N ALA A 46 -7.91 -8.04 13.79
CA ALA A 46 -8.45 -9.29 14.33
C ALA A 46 -9.71 -9.10 15.20
N ALA A 47 -9.89 -7.92 15.79
CA ALA A 47 -11.09 -7.56 16.55
C ALA A 47 -12.22 -7.02 15.65
N SER A 48 -11.94 -6.78 14.36
CA SER A 48 -12.93 -6.38 13.37
C SER A 48 -13.59 -7.58 12.65
N ASP A 49 -13.19 -8.81 12.98
CA ASP A 49 -13.86 -10.02 12.47
C ASP A 49 -15.31 -10.05 12.98
N PRO A 50 -16.32 -10.32 12.13
CA PRO A 50 -17.71 -10.45 12.56
C PRO A 50 -17.94 -11.48 13.67
N ASN A 51 -17.05 -12.47 13.81
CA ASN A 51 -17.09 -13.48 14.86
C ASN A 51 -16.24 -13.12 16.09
N ALA A 52 -15.51 -12.00 16.05
CA ALA A 52 -14.75 -11.53 17.19
C ALA A 52 -15.71 -11.02 18.27
N ASN A 53 -15.47 -11.46 19.50
CA ASN A 53 -16.18 -10.97 20.67
C ASN A 53 -15.41 -9.82 21.34
N PHE A 54 -16.07 -9.14 22.27
CA PHE A 54 -15.47 -8.04 23.05
C PHE A 54 -14.17 -8.45 23.77
N SER A 55 -14.02 -9.72 24.17
CA SER A 55 -12.78 -10.20 24.80
C SER A 55 -11.58 -10.18 23.84
N THR A 56 -11.80 -10.35 22.54
CA THR A 56 -10.76 -10.25 21.50
C THR A 56 -10.26 -8.81 21.41
N PHE A 57 -11.16 -7.83 21.45
CA PHE A 57 -10.80 -6.42 21.52
C PHE A 57 -9.99 -6.10 22.77
N LEU A 58 -10.44 -6.53 23.96
CA LEU A 58 -9.70 -6.31 25.22
C LEU A 58 -8.28 -6.90 25.16
N LYS A 59 -8.13 -8.13 24.67
CA LYS A 59 -6.83 -8.78 24.52
C LYS A 59 -5.90 -8.02 23.57
N LYS A 60 -6.43 -7.53 22.45
CA LYS A 60 -5.65 -6.74 21.47
C LYS A 60 -5.30 -5.35 21.99
N ASN A 61 -6.18 -4.74 22.77
CA ASN A 61 -5.89 -3.47 23.41
C ASN A 61 -4.78 -3.62 24.48
N GLU A 62 -4.82 -4.68 25.28
CA GLU A 62 -3.74 -4.99 26.23
C GLU A 62 -2.40 -5.25 25.51
N GLU A 63 -2.43 -5.93 24.36
CA GLU A 63 -1.25 -6.11 23.50
C GLU A 63 -0.66 -4.76 23.05
N ILE A 64 -1.52 -3.80 22.66
CA ILE A 64 -1.10 -2.45 22.27
C ILE A 64 -0.44 -1.74 23.44
N ILE A 65 -1.10 -1.70 24.61
CA ILE A 65 -0.60 -1.03 25.81
C ILE A 65 0.75 -1.62 26.22
N SER A 66 0.86 -2.94 26.26
CA SER A 66 2.10 -3.63 26.61
C SER A 66 3.24 -3.30 25.64
N LYS A 67 2.99 -3.28 24.32
CA LYS A 67 4.02 -2.91 23.33
C LYS A 67 4.48 -1.46 23.47
N ILE A 68 3.57 -0.54 23.81
CA ILE A 68 3.90 0.86 24.06
C ILE A 68 4.74 1.01 25.33
N LEU A 69 4.32 0.42 26.44
CA LEU A 69 5.01 0.52 27.74
C LEU A 69 6.42 -0.08 27.68
N ASN A 70 6.58 -1.21 26.98
CA ASN A 70 7.87 -1.87 26.81
C ASN A 70 8.75 -1.23 25.72
N ARG A 71 8.27 -0.18 25.04
CA ARG A 71 8.95 0.48 23.91
C ARG A 71 9.42 -0.51 22.84
N ASN A 72 8.59 -1.51 22.55
CA ASN A 72 8.93 -2.51 21.54
C ASN A 72 9.03 -1.84 20.17
N ALA A 73 10.05 -2.22 19.39
CA ALA A 73 10.15 -1.82 18.00
C ALA A 73 8.89 -2.27 17.24
N MET A 74 8.34 -1.38 16.43
CA MET A 74 7.17 -1.69 15.63
C MET A 74 7.55 -2.67 14.51
N ASN A 75 6.65 -3.61 14.27
CA ASN A 75 6.78 -4.56 13.18
C ASN A 75 5.51 -4.55 12.35
N MET A 76 5.66 -4.14 11.09
CA MET A 76 4.62 -4.09 10.07
C MET A 76 5.22 -4.55 8.74
N SER A 77 4.34 -4.88 7.80
CA SER A 77 4.65 -5.29 6.44
C SER A 77 3.52 -4.85 5.51
N ALA A 78 3.80 -4.68 4.23
CA ALA A 78 2.86 -4.18 3.24
C ALA A 78 1.56 -5.01 3.17
N LYS A 79 1.64 -6.34 3.39
CA LYS A 79 0.46 -7.22 3.52
C LYS A 79 -0.52 -6.82 4.63
N ASN A 80 -0.09 -6.03 5.61
CA ASN A 80 -0.93 -5.58 6.71
C ASN A 80 -1.81 -4.38 6.32
N THR A 81 -1.37 -3.58 5.35
CA THR A 81 -1.96 -2.28 5.02
C THR A 81 -2.45 -2.18 3.58
N LEU A 82 -1.91 -2.97 2.65
CA LEU A 82 -2.40 -3.05 1.29
C LEU A 82 -3.67 -3.92 1.15
N PRO A 83 -4.59 -3.55 0.24
CA PRO A 83 -5.67 -4.44 -0.19
C PRO A 83 -5.11 -5.52 -1.11
N GLY A 84 -4.95 -6.73 -0.57
CA GLY A 84 -4.27 -7.84 -1.23
C GLY A 84 -4.79 -8.13 -2.65
N GLY A 85 -3.91 -7.96 -3.64
CA GLY A 85 -4.17 -8.31 -5.04
C GLY A 85 -5.27 -7.53 -5.75
N ASN A 86 -5.73 -6.40 -5.21
CA ASN A 86 -6.78 -5.57 -5.81
C ASN A 86 -6.39 -4.08 -5.78
N LEU A 87 -5.15 -3.78 -6.14
CA LEU A 87 -4.64 -2.42 -6.26
C LEU A 87 -5.16 -1.76 -7.55
N ASP A 88 -5.92 -0.68 -7.39
CA ASP A 88 -6.21 0.32 -8.42
C ASP A 88 -5.67 1.70 -7.98
N GLY A 89 -5.85 2.72 -8.82
CA GLY A 89 -5.36 4.07 -8.52
C GLY A 89 -5.90 4.64 -7.20
N SER A 90 -7.16 4.39 -6.89
CA SER A 90 -7.80 4.85 -5.65
C SER A 90 -7.22 4.11 -4.42
N ALA A 91 -7.11 2.80 -4.50
CA ALA A 91 -6.52 1.98 -3.44
C ALA A 91 -5.06 2.34 -3.17
N ILE A 92 -4.28 2.62 -4.22
CA ILE A 92 -2.89 3.09 -4.10
C ILE A 92 -2.87 4.45 -3.40
N LYS A 93 -3.68 5.41 -3.86
CA LYS A 93 -3.80 6.74 -3.25
C LYS A 93 -4.14 6.66 -1.76
N GLU A 94 -5.20 5.95 -1.41
CA GLU A 94 -5.66 5.78 -0.03
C GLU A 94 -4.59 5.12 0.86
N THR A 95 -3.88 4.14 0.31
CA THR A 95 -2.77 3.50 1.01
C THR A 95 -1.71 4.54 1.36
N PHE A 96 -1.14 5.26 0.38
CA PHE A 96 -0.06 6.20 0.65
C PHE A 96 -0.52 7.39 1.52
N GLU A 97 -1.74 7.89 1.32
CA GLU A 97 -2.29 8.96 2.16
C GLU A 97 -2.45 8.52 3.62
N SER A 98 -2.81 7.26 3.87
CA SER A 98 -2.86 6.72 5.24
C SER A 98 -1.48 6.61 5.91
N HIS A 99 -0.39 6.60 5.14
CA HIS A 99 0.99 6.69 5.63
C HIS A 99 1.47 8.14 5.82
N GLY A 100 0.64 9.13 5.49
CA GLY A 100 1.01 10.54 5.47
C GLY A 100 1.77 10.97 4.22
N ILE A 101 1.64 10.21 3.12
CA ILE A 101 2.29 10.50 1.84
C ILE A 101 1.21 10.98 0.85
N GLN A 102 1.40 12.18 0.30
CA GLN A 102 0.48 12.73 -0.69
C GLN A 102 0.87 12.25 -2.09
N VAL A 103 -0.03 11.52 -2.75
CA VAL A 103 0.15 11.10 -4.15
C VAL A 103 -0.11 12.28 -5.08
N LYS A 104 0.70 12.44 -6.14
CA LYS A 104 0.59 13.50 -7.15
C LYS A 104 -0.62 13.29 -8.09
N THR A 105 -1.83 13.41 -7.57
CA THR A 105 -3.07 13.13 -8.34
C THR A 105 -3.33 14.10 -9.49
N CYS A 106 -2.71 15.28 -9.48
CA CYS A 106 -2.76 16.23 -10.59
C CYS A 106 -1.77 15.90 -11.73
N SER A 107 -0.90 14.89 -11.56
CA SER A 107 0.02 14.48 -12.61
C SER A 107 -0.74 13.87 -13.79
N ARG A 108 -0.23 14.10 -15.00
CA ARG A 108 -0.70 13.44 -16.22
C ARG A 108 -0.58 11.91 -16.14
N ASN A 109 0.33 11.41 -15.30
CA ASN A 109 0.58 9.99 -15.14
C ASN A 109 -0.41 9.34 -14.16
N TYR A 110 -1.08 10.13 -13.31
CA TYR A 110 -2.14 9.60 -12.43
C TYR A 110 -3.42 9.36 -13.23
N ARG A 111 -3.55 8.16 -13.80
CA ARG A 111 -4.68 7.71 -14.61
C ARG A 111 -5.41 6.55 -13.91
N PRO A 112 -6.30 6.85 -12.95
CA PRO A 112 -7.00 5.81 -12.18
C PRO A 112 -7.92 4.94 -13.04
N ASP A 113 -8.39 5.47 -14.17
CA ASP A 113 -9.14 4.75 -15.20
C ASP A 113 -8.28 3.64 -15.84
N ILE A 114 -7.08 3.97 -16.33
CA ILE A 114 -6.15 2.99 -16.91
C ILE A 114 -5.72 1.95 -15.87
N LEU A 115 -5.42 2.37 -14.64
CA LEU A 115 -5.05 1.45 -13.55
C LEU A 115 -6.19 0.47 -13.21
N THR A 116 -7.44 0.92 -13.30
CA THR A 116 -8.62 0.06 -13.06
C THR A 116 -8.80 -0.95 -14.18
N GLU A 117 -8.67 -0.53 -15.44
CA GLU A 117 -8.75 -1.40 -16.61
C GLU A 117 -7.69 -2.52 -16.57
N ILE A 118 -6.43 -2.17 -16.29
CA ILE A 118 -5.33 -3.15 -16.17
C ILE A 118 -5.62 -4.17 -15.05
N LYS A 119 -6.20 -3.72 -13.93
CA LYS A 119 -6.61 -4.58 -12.82
C LYS A 119 -7.74 -5.51 -13.21
N GLU A 120 -8.76 -5.00 -13.87
CA GLU A 120 -9.92 -5.79 -14.32
C GLU A 120 -9.52 -6.84 -15.33
N ASN A 121 -8.69 -6.49 -16.32
CA ASN A 121 -8.13 -7.44 -17.28
C ASN A 121 -7.34 -8.56 -16.60
N ARG A 122 -6.49 -8.22 -15.62
CA ARG A 122 -5.78 -9.21 -14.81
C ARG A 122 -6.73 -10.12 -14.03
N ASN A 123 -7.77 -9.57 -13.42
CA ASN A 123 -8.75 -10.34 -12.65
C ASN A 123 -9.55 -11.29 -13.55
N ASN A 124 -10.02 -10.81 -14.70
CA ASN A 124 -10.77 -11.61 -15.67
C ASN A 124 -9.93 -12.79 -16.18
N LEU A 125 -8.63 -12.57 -16.44
CA LEU A 125 -7.69 -13.63 -16.81
C LEU A 125 -7.47 -14.64 -15.67
N ALA A 126 -7.26 -14.16 -14.44
CA ALA A 126 -7.02 -15.02 -13.28
C ALA A 126 -8.24 -15.89 -12.92
N HIS A 127 -9.45 -15.37 -13.11
CA HIS A 127 -10.69 -16.11 -12.90
C HIS A 127 -11.09 -17.00 -14.08
N GLY A 128 -10.34 -16.95 -15.20
CA GLY A 128 -10.67 -17.69 -16.43
C GLY A 128 -11.95 -17.21 -17.10
N SER A 129 -12.40 -15.98 -16.79
CA SER A 129 -13.59 -15.36 -17.38
C SER A 129 -13.36 -14.95 -18.83
N VAL A 130 -12.10 -14.67 -19.19
CA VAL A 130 -11.66 -14.41 -20.56
C VAL A 130 -10.36 -15.19 -20.82
N SER A 131 -10.15 -15.62 -22.07
CA SER A 131 -8.87 -16.15 -22.51
C SER A 131 -7.84 -15.04 -22.70
N PHE A 132 -6.55 -15.39 -22.72
CA PHE A 132 -5.47 -14.43 -23.02
C PHE A 132 -5.68 -13.75 -24.38
N VAL A 133 -6.16 -14.49 -25.37
CA VAL A 133 -6.43 -13.96 -26.71
C VAL A 133 -7.57 -12.94 -26.67
N GLU A 134 -8.65 -13.22 -25.93
CA GLU A 134 -9.79 -12.29 -25.81
C GLU A 134 -9.41 -11.02 -25.07
N ALA A 135 -8.65 -11.12 -23.96
CA ALA A 135 -8.20 -9.95 -23.20
C ALA A 135 -7.28 -9.01 -24.00
N MET A 136 -6.54 -9.54 -24.98
CA MET A 136 -5.62 -8.77 -25.83
C MET A 136 -6.20 -8.48 -27.22
N ARG A 137 -7.44 -8.87 -27.50
CA ARG A 137 -8.04 -8.75 -28.84
C ARG A 137 -8.47 -7.32 -29.16
N GLU A 138 -8.88 -6.58 -28.12
CA GLU A 138 -9.39 -5.22 -28.26
C GLU A 138 -8.28 -4.17 -28.18
N ASP A 139 -7.12 -4.53 -27.59
CA ASP A 139 -5.96 -3.65 -27.47
C ASP A 139 -5.00 -3.84 -28.66
N SER A 140 -4.61 -2.74 -29.31
CA SER A 140 -3.46 -2.78 -30.22
C SER A 140 -2.14 -2.79 -29.43
N ILE A 141 -1.03 -3.15 -30.09
CA ILE A 141 0.30 -3.06 -29.48
C ILE A 141 0.58 -1.62 -29.02
N ASP A 142 0.18 -0.63 -29.82
CA ASP A 142 0.35 0.79 -29.49
C ASP A 142 -0.44 1.19 -28.24
N ASP A 143 -1.63 0.61 -28.02
CA ASP A 143 -2.44 0.86 -26.81
C ASP A 143 -1.76 0.28 -25.55
N ILE A 144 -1.17 -0.92 -25.67
CA ILE A 144 -0.42 -1.56 -24.58
C ILE A 144 0.81 -0.72 -24.23
N GLU A 145 1.56 -0.26 -25.23
CA GLU A 145 2.74 0.60 -25.03
C GLU A 145 2.35 1.95 -24.42
N ALA A 146 1.25 2.57 -24.85
CA ALA A 146 0.75 3.82 -24.28
C ALA A 146 0.36 3.65 -22.81
N ASN A 147 -0.33 2.55 -22.47
CA ASN A 147 -0.70 2.22 -21.09
C ASN A 147 0.55 1.94 -20.24
N GLU A 148 1.55 1.24 -20.78
CA GLU A 148 2.83 1.00 -20.09
C GLU A 148 3.52 2.32 -19.76
N ILE A 149 3.66 3.24 -20.73
CA ILE A 149 4.33 4.54 -20.52
C ILE A 149 3.67 5.32 -19.38
N VAL A 150 2.34 5.39 -19.37
CA VAL A 150 1.59 6.08 -18.32
C VAL A 150 1.80 5.43 -16.96
N VAL A 151 1.71 4.10 -16.88
CA VAL A 151 1.88 3.35 -15.62
C VAL A 151 3.30 3.47 -15.10
N VAL A 152 4.32 3.29 -15.93
CA VAL A 152 5.72 3.42 -15.53
C VAL A 152 5.99 4.84 -15.04
N GLY A 153 5.53 5.86 -15.75
CA GLY A 153 5.67 7.25 -15.31
C GLY A 153 5.00 7.53 -13.96
N PHE A 154 3.84 6.91 -13.69
CA PHE A 154 3.18 7.00 -12.39
C PHE A 154 4.00 6.33 -11.28
N LEU A 155 4.52 5.13 -11.55
CA LEU A 155 5.34 4.39 -10.59
C LEU A 155 6.64 5.13 -10.28
N GLU A 156 7.29 5.74 -11.27
CA GLU A 156 8.49 6.56 -11.08
C GLU A 156 8.21 7.78 -10.17
N GLU A 157 7.12 8.51 -10.41
CA GLU A 157 6.72 9.63 -9.55
C GLU A 157 6.41 9.17 -8.12
N LEU A 158 5.81 7.99 -7.97
CA LEU A 158 5.52 7.42 -6.67
C LEU A 158 6.80 6.98 -5.94
N ILE A 159 7.75 6.37 -6.66
CA ILE A 159 9.09 6.02 -6.15
C ILE A 159 9.79 7.28 -5.65
N GLU A 160 9.82 8.36 -6.43
CA GLU A 160 10.44 9.63 -6.04
C GLU A 160 9.78 10.19 -4.77
N THR A 161 8.45 10.17 -4.72
CA THR A 161 7.69 10.71 -3.59
C THR A 161 7.96 9.93 -2.30
N VAL A 162 7.99 8.59 -2.37
CA VAL A 162 8.27 7.73 -1.21
C VAL A 162 9.74 7.83 -0.80
N SER A 163 10.66 7.90 -1.76
CA SER A 163 12.10 8.06 -1.49
C SER A 163 12.35 9.36 -0.73
N THR A 164 11.78 10.48 -1.19
CA THR A 164 11.85 11.78 -0.50
C THR A 164 11.29 11.69 0.93
N TYR A 165 10.15 11.02 1.11
CA TYR A 165 9.54 10.82 2.43
C TYR A 165 10.46 10.04 3.39
N ILE A 166 11.15 9.01 2.88
CA ILE A 166 12.10 8.20 3.64
C ILE A 166 13.38 9.00 3.97
N GLU A 167 13.97 9.66 2.99
CA GLU A 167 15.20 10.47 3.13
C GLU A 167 15.03 11.58 4.15
N GLU A 168 13.90 12.29 4.09
CA GLU A 168 13.55 13.32 5.06
C GLU A 168 13.02 12.76 6.40
N ARG A 169 12.94 11.42 6.53
CA ARG A 169 12.48 10.71 7.74
C ARG A 169 11.11 11.18 8.22
N ARG A 170 10.21 11.55 7.30
CA ARG A 170 8.87 12.07 7.62
C ARG A 170 7.98 11.07 8.36
N TYR A 171 8.36 9.79 8.39
CA TYR A 171 7.73 8.74 9.21
C TYR A 171 8.04 8.85 10.72
N LYS A 172 9.08 9.60 11.11
CA LYS A 172 9.41 9.85 12.52
C LYS A 172 8.52 10.95 13.10
N CYS A 173 8.34 10.93 14.42
CA CYS A 173 7.74 12.06 15.13
C CYS A 173 8.67 13.28 14.97
N CYS A 174 8.11 14.46 14.69
CA CYS A 174 8.90 15.70 14.73
C CYS A 174 9.45 15.88 16.16
N GLU A 175 10.75 16.14 16.27
CA GLU A 175 11.38 16.66 17.50
C GLU A 175 11.05 18.15 17.69
#